data_AF-A0A4R1ZQQ9-F1
#
_entry.id   AF-A0A4R1ZQQ9-F1
#
_cell.length_a   1.000
_cell.length_b   1.000
_cell.length_c   1.000
_cell.angle_alpha   90.00
_cell.angle_beta   90.00
_cell.angle_gamma   90.00
#
_symmetry.space_group_name_H-M   'P 1'
#
loop_
_entity.id
_entity.type
_entity.pdbx_description
1 polymer ?
#
loop_
_entity_poly.entity_id
_entity_poly.type
_entity_poly.pdbx_seq_one_letter_code
_entity_poly.pdbx_strand_id
1 'polypeptide(L)'
;MKNRFQELRRSTWSMPDGKQKLAVLEEMIRVADRYMTEEEAYHARMDYSNAAPECGCPERMLVSFSWCLSKFEQNPGEYSNFYLMWHYKWVLGYVWRMPELSLEQIERIYEDFKEKCIAFGYSLRVYYQKRVSLMLWQGKLAEAAECYKSWRAAKRDSLSDCSACEQNMFGSYHFAINHHKKGLQSLKPILEGKISCRSVPQNTYSEIMMPLLKLGEYDRAMETAKKAFRALKGPSYLEEYGTFLQFFTVTDMPKAVKLYEQTIRLGLDSRLGWDRLQYMLSVRIFLREWSKGKRRKKLAESEVVTLGWLDEEIDRLAQAFNRRNGNTFVEELVREKEKMAARLQDAYG
;
A
#
# COMPACT_ATOMS: atom_id res chain seq x y z
N MET A 1 17.55 4.22 33.39
CA MET A 1 16.61 4.32 32.27
C MET A 1 17.24 4.77 30.95
N LYS A 2 18.19 5.72 30.92
CA LYS A 2 18.87 6.15 29.68
C LYS A 2 19.54 4.99 28.91
N ASN A 3 20.23 4.09 29.60
CA ASN A 3 20.83 2.89 28.98
C ASN A 3 19.78 1.97 28.34
N ARG A 4 18.63 1.79 28.99
CA ARG A 4 17.51 1.01 28.45
C ARG A 4 16.94 1.64 27.19
N PHE A 5 16.74 2.96 27.17
CA PHE A 5 16.29 3.67 25.96
C PHE A 5 17.25 3.45 24.78
N GLN A 6 18.56 3.59 25.01
CA GLN A 6 19.56 3.37 23.96
C GLN A 6 19.66 1.92 23.51
N GLU A 7 19.46 0.95 24.42
CA GLU A 7 19.38 -0.47 24.09
C GLU A 7 18.18 -0.77 23.19
N LEU A 8 16.98 -0.28 23.56
CA LEU A 8 15.77 -0.40 22.75
C LEU A 8 15.96 0.25 21.37
N ARG A 9 16.53 1.46 21.34
CA ARG A 9 16.81 2.15 20.07
C ARG A 9 17.78 1.38 19.19
N ARG A 10 18.82 0.76 19.73
CA ARG A 10 19.79 -0.01 18.95
C ARG A 10 19.19 -1.33 18.43
N SER A 11 18.40 -2.02 19.24
CA SER A 11 17.87 -3.32 18.85
C SER A 11 16.91 -3.24 17.67
N THR A 12 16.12 -2.17 17.56
CA THR A 12 15.11 -2.00 16.50
C THR A 12 15.70 -1.90 15.10
N TRP A 13 16.96 -1.46 14.93
CA TRP A 13 17.64 -1.37 13.63
C TRP A 13 17.85 -2.74 12.97
N SER A 14 18.09 -3.78 13.77
CA SER A 14 18.36 -5.14 13.30
C SER A 14 17.15 -6.07 13.33
N MET A 15 16.05 -5.63 13.93
CA MET A 15 14.84 -6.46 14.05
C MET A 15 14.13 -6.59 12.70
N PRO A 16 13.68 -7.82 12.34
CA PRO A 16 12.76 -8.00 11.23
C PRO A 16 11.48 -7.18 11.43
N ASP A 17 10.91 -6.70 10.33
CA ASP A 17 9.65 -5.96 10.37
C ASP A 17 8.51 -6.89 10.79
N GLY A 18 7.70 -6.42 11.74
CA GLY A 18 6.58 -7.17 12.30
C GLY A 18 6.17 -6.68 13.69
N LYS A 19 5.16 -7.33 14.27
CA LYS A 19 4.53 -6.92 15.54
C LYS A 19 5.52 -6.79 16.70
N GLN A 20 6.56 -7.63 16.75
CA GLN A 20 7.57 -7.57 17.81
C GLN A 20 8.41 -6.29 17.75
N LYS A 21 8.81 -5.86 16.54
CA LYS A 21 9.54 -4.59 16.35
C LYS A 21 8.70 -3.40 16.79
N LEU A 22 7.41 -3.40 16.46
CA LEU A 22 6.48 -2.36 16.94
C LEU A 22 6.35 -2.37 18.46
N ALA A 23 6.24 -3.54 19.11
CA ALA A 23 6.16 -3.62 20.57
C ALA A 23 7.40 -3.04 21.27
N VAL A 24 8.60 -3.26 20.70
CA VAL A 24 9.85 -2.67 21.21
C VAL A 24 9.86 -1.15 21.02
N LEU A 25 9.39 -0.65 19.87
CA LEU A 25 9.27 0.79 19.63
C LEU A 25 8.22 1.44 20.55
N GLU A 26 7.14 0.75 20.90
CA GLU A 26 6.17 1.21 21.90
C GLU A 26 6.77 1.28 23.31
N GLU A 27 7.58 0.29 23.69
CA GLU A 27 8.34 0.36 24.93
C GLU A 27 9.31 1.54 24.91
N MET A 28 10.00 1.76 23.79
CA MET A 28 10.92 2.88 23.60
C MET A 28 10.20 4.23 23.80
N ILE A 29 9.00 4.39 23.22
CA ILE A 29 8.15 5.57 23.42
C ILE A 29 7.76 5.72 24.90
N ARG A 30 7.31 4.65 25.57
CA ARG A 30 6.94 4.71 27.00
C ARG A 30 8.11 5.10 27.91
N VAL A 31 9.30 4.59 27.61
CA VAL A 31 10.52 4.97 28.34
C VAL A 31 10.88 6.42 28.06
N ALA A 32 10.73 6.88 26.81
CA ALA A 32 11.00 8.25 26.42
C ALA A 32 10.09 9.23 27.18
N ASP A 33 8.78 9.01 27.12
CA ASP A 33 7.77 9.87 27.73
C ASP A 33 7.95 10.05 29.24
N ARG A 34 8.46 9.02 29.93
CA ARG A 34 8.57 9.03 31.39
C ARG A 34 9.93 9.52 31.90
N TYR A 35 10.99 9.28 31.16
CA TYR A 35 12.36 9.39 31.69
C TYR A 35 13.35 10.13 30.79
N MET A 36 12.96 10.47 29.56
CA MET A 36 13.82 11.12 28.57
C MET A 36 13.32 12.54 28.26
N THR A 37 13.99 13.23 27.34
CA THR A 37 13.57 14.55 26.84
C THR A 37 12.39 14.44 25.86
N GLU A 38 11.69 15.56 25.64
CA GLU A 38 10.64 15.64 24.61
C GLU A 38 11.19 15.37 23.21
N GLU A 39 12.41 15.84 22.91
CA GLU A 39 13.12 15.55 21.65
C GLU A 39 13.33 14.03 21.46
N GLU A 40 13.74 13.31 22.51
CA GLU A 40 13.88 11.85 22.46
C GLU A 40 12.52 11.16 22.26
N ALA A 41 11.46 11.67 22.87
CA ALA A 41 10.09 11.18 22.67
C ALA A 41 9.56 11.45 21.25
N TYR A 42 9.95 12.59 20.64
CA TYR A 42 9.66 12.93 19.25
C TYR A 42 10.36 11.97 18.29
N HIS A 43 11.67 11.78 18.44
CA HIS A 43 12.43 10.87 17.59
C HIS A 43 11.93 9.42 17.72
N ALA A 44 11.57 8.99 18.93
CA ALA A 44 11.00 7.65 19.12
C ALA A 44 9.68 7.45 18.36
N ARG A 45 8.83 8.47 18.33
CA ARG A 45 7.56 8.47 17.56
C ARG A 45 7.78 8.58 16.06
N MET A 46 8.80 9.30 15.61
CA MET A 46 9.21 9.31 14.20
C MET A 46 9.71 7.92 13.77
N ASP A 47 10.58 7.28 14.55
CA ASP A 47 11.06 5.91 14.29
C ASP A 47 9.89 4.92 14.22
N TYR A 48 8.92 5.04 15.13
CA TYR A 48 7.69 4.25 15.12
C TYR A 48 6.84 4.49 13.87
N SER A 49 6.63 5.76 13.50
CA SER A 49 5.88 6.15 12.31
C SER A 49 6.51 5.59 11.03
N ASN A 50 7.83 5.56 10.94
CA ASN A 50 8.57 4.94 9.83
C ASN A 50 8.40 3.42 9.78
N ALA A 51 8.44 2.74 10.93
CA ALA A 51 8.40 1.27 11.00
C ALA A 51 6.98 0.69 10.86
N ALA A 52 5.94 1.42 11.26
CA ALA A 52 4.57 0.93 11.31
C ALA A 52 4.05 0.40 9.96
N PRO A 53 4.25 1.09 8.82
CA PRO A 53 3.85 0.55 7.52
C PRO A 53 4.58 -0.75 7.14
N GLU A 54 5.89 -0.82 7.32
CA GLU A 54 6.70 -2.00 7.01
C GLU A 54 6.32 -3.21 7.89
N CYS A 55 5.87 -2.94 9.11
CA CYS A 55 5.38 -3.96 10.04
C CYS A 55 3.91 -4.37 9.77
N GLY A 56 3.28 -3.86 8.70
CA GLY A 56 1.91 -4.19 8.30
C GLY A 56 0.84 -3.53 9.15
N CYS A 57 1.16 -2.44 9.86
CA CYS A 57 0.19 -1.66 10.63
C CYS A 57 0.28 -0.16 10.29
N PRO A 58 0.16 0.23 9.00
CA PRO A 58 0.30 1.63 8.57
C PRO A 58 -0.67 2.59 9.28
N GLU A 59 -1.86 2.15 9.68
CA GLU A 59 -2.81 2.98 10.45
C GLU A 59 -2.23 3.48 11.77
N ARG A 60 -1.31 2.71 12.39
CA ARG A 60 -0.67 3.10 13.66
C ARG A 60 0.30 4.25 13.47
N MET A 61 0.77 4.49 12.24
CA MET A 61 1.63 5.64 11.95
C MET A 61 0.89 6.96 12.19
N LEU A 62 -0.43 7.01 11.98
CA LEU A 62 -1.20 8.25 12.01
C LEU A 62 -1.18 8.88 13.41
N VAL A 63 -1.40 8.09 14.45
CA VAL A 63 -1.42 8.58 15.84
C VAL A 63 -0.03 9.13 16.21
N SER A 64 1.03 8.38 15.90
CA SER A 64 2.40 8.79 16.19
C SER A 64 2.79 10.05 15.42
N PHE A 65 2.44 10.10 14.14
CA PHE A 65 2.73 11.22 13.26
C PHE A 65 1.97 12.48 13.66
N SER A 66 0.67 12.40 13.97
CA SER A 66 -0.13 13.56 14.39
C SER A 66 0.42 14.22 15.65
N TRP A 67 0.94 13.43 16.59
CA TRP A 67 1.63 13.98 17.76
C TRP A 67 2.90 14.73 17.35
N CYS A 68 3.73 14.15 16.49
CA CYS A 68 4.95 14.80 16.00
C CYS A 68 4.63 16.08 15.22
N LEU A 69 3.61 16.06 14.35
CA LEU A 69 3.16 17.23 13.60
C LEU A 69 2.78 18.38 14.54
N SER A 70 2.01 18.08 15.59
CA SER A 70 1.62 19.10 16.57
C SER A 70 2.81 19.67 17.32
N LYS A 71 3.79 18.84 17.70
CA LYS A 71 5.03 19.30 18.34
C LYS A 71 5.93 20.13 17.43
N PHE A 72 5.99 19.77 16.15
CA PHE A 72 6.68 20.56 15.15
C PHE A 72 6.04 21.94 14.98
N GLU A 73 4.70 22.02 14.96
CA GLU A 73 3.97 23.28 14.81
C GLU A 73 4.08 24.18 16.06
N GLN A 74 4.12 23.59 17.24
CA GLN A 74 4.28 24.32 18.51
C GLN A 74 5.70 24.86 18.70
N ASN A 75 6.72 24.23 18.11
CA ASN A 75 8.12 24.59 18.28
C ASN A 75 8.84 24.81 16.93
N PRO A 76 8.54 25.91 16.22
CA PRO A 76 9.18 26.20 14.94
C PRO A 76 10.71 26.27 15.04
N GLY A 77 11.41 25.49 14.21
CA GLY A 77 12.87 25.47 14.13
C GLY A 77 13.56 24.44 15.03
N GLU A 78 12.85 23.81 15.97
CA GLU A 78 13.42 22.77 16.83
C GLU A 78 13.58 21.43 16.09
N TYR A 79 12.62 21.11 15.21
CA TYR A 79 12.57 19.84 14.50
C TYR A 79 12.81 20.02 12.99
N SER A 80 13.35 18.99 12.35
CA SER A 80 13.60 19.01 10.90
C SER A 80 12.31 18.99 10.08
N ASN A 81 12.08 20.04 9.27
CA ASN A 81 10.98 20.07 8.31
C ASN A 81 11.07 18.93 7.29
N PHE A 82 12.28 18.54 6.89
CA PHE A 82 12.49 17.50 5.88
C PHE A 82 11.97 16.15 6.36
N TYR A 83 12.39 15.70 7.56
CA TYR A 83 11.95 14.40 8.08
C TYR A 83 10.45 14.38 8.35
N LEU A 84 9.88 15.48 8.86
CA LEU A 84 8.44 15.57 9.03
C LEU A 84 7.71 15.46 7.69
N MET A 85 8.06 16.27 6.70
CA MET A 85 7.40 16.29 5.39
C MET A 85 7.58 14.96 4.64
N TRP A 86 8.72 14.30 4.82
CA TRP A 86 8.97 12.97 4.27
C TRP A 86 8.01 11.90 4.82
N HIS A 87 7.67 11.96 6.11
CA HIS A 87 6.65 11.09 6.69
C HIS A 87 5.24 11.53 6.29
N TYR A 88 5.01 12.84 6.21
CA TYR A 88 3.71 13.39 5.86
C TYR A 88 3.26 12.93 4.46
N LYS A 89 4.17 12.88 3.47
CA LYS A 89 3.82 12.33 2.14
C LYS A 89 3.39 10.86 2.19
N TRP A 90 3.85 10.08 3.16
CA TRP A 90 3.42 8.69 3.34
C TRP A 90 2.03 8.63 3.97
N VAL A 91 1.75 9.49 4.95
CA VAL A 91 0.40 9.68 5.51
C VAL A 91 -0.61 9.95 4.41
N LEU A 92 -0.31 10.84 3.46
CA LEU A 92 -1.18 11.08 2.30
C LEU A 92 -1.52 9.81 1.52
N GLY A 93 -0.57 8.86 1.45
CA GLY A 93 -0.73 7.57 0.77
C GLY A 93 -1.61 6.56 1.52
N TYR A 94 -1.89 6.78 2.81
CA TYR A 94 -2.66 5.86 3.66
C TYR A 94 -4.03 6.38 4.05
N VAL A 95 -4.21 7.70 4.26
CA VAL A 95 -5.48 8.25 4.77
C VAL A 95 -6.70 7.91 3.88
N TRP A 96 -6.54 7.89 2.56
CA TRP A 96 -7.64 7.56 1.66
C TRP A 96 -8.02 6.08 1.66
N ARG A 97 -7.16 5.21 2.21
CA ARG A 97 -7.39 3.76 2.33
C ARG A 97 -8.28 3.40 3.52
N MET A 98 -8.64 4.39 4.35
CA MET A 98 -9.48 4.23 5.53
C MET A 98 -10.88 4.78 5.21
N PRO A 99 -11.91 3.92 5.10
CA PRO A 99 -13.27 4.38 4.80
C PRO A 99 -13.89 5.20 5.96
N GLU A 100 -13.31 5.12 7.16
CA GLU A 100 -13.75 5.85 8.36
C GLU A 100 -13.44 7.35 8.29
N LEU A 101 -12.42 7.76 7.52
CA LEU A 101 -12.11 9.18 7.32
C LEU A 101 -13.04 9.76 6.26
N SER A 102 -13.68 10.90 6.55
CA SER A 102 -14.50 11.60 5.57
C SER A 102 -13.65 12.19 4.45
N LEU A 103 -14.26 12.43 3.28
CA LEU A 103 -13.56 13.14 2.20
C LEU A 103 -13.06 14.50 2.64
N GLU A 104 -13.84 15.24 3.43
CA GLU A 104 -13.45 16.55 3.93
C GLU A 104 -12.18 16.46 4.80
N GLN A 105 -12.08 15.46 5.68
CA GLN A 105 -10.87 15.24 6.47
C GLN A 105 -9.67 14.91 5.59
N ILE A 106 -9.85 14.06 4.57
CA ILE A 106 -8.78 13.71 3.62
C ILE A 106 -8.32 14.96 2.85
N GLU A 107 -9.26 15.76 2.33
CA GLU A 107 -8.93 16.99 1.59
C GLU A 107 -8.19 18.01 2.48
N ARG A 108 -8.63 18.20 3.73
CA ARG A 108 -7.91 19.08 4.69
C ARG A 108 -6.47 18.63 4.93
N ILE A 109 -6.23 17.31 5.07
CA ILE A 109 -4.89 16.75 5.24
C ILE A 109 -4.01 17.01 4.00
N TYR A 110 -4.59 16.90 2.80
CA TYR A 110 -3.88 17.16 1.55
C TYR A 110 -3.56 18.65 1.36
N GLU A 111 -4.49 19.56 1.67
CA GLU A 111 -4.25 20.99 1.59
C GLU A 111 -3.26 21.46 2.66
N ASP A 112 -3.31 20.92 3.88
CA ASP A 112 -2.32 21.22 4.92
C ASP A 112 -0.89 20.81 4.48
N PHE A 113 -0.74 19.64 3.86
CA PHE A 113 0.54 19.22 3.29
C PHE A 113 1.02 20.17 2.18
N LYS A 114 0.12 20.62 1.31
CA LYS A 114 0.43 21.56 0.22
C LYS A 114 0.86 22.93 0.75
N GLU A 115 0.16 23.47 1.74
CA GLU A 115 0.51 24.73 2.40
C GLU A 115 1.91 24.64 3.02
N LYS A 116 2.21 23.54 3.70
CA LYS A 116 3.55 23.28 4.26
C LYS A 116 4.63 23.10 3.19
N CYS A 117 4.33 22.44 2.07
CA CYS A 117 5.25 22.39 0.93
C CYS A 117 5.62 23.80 0.46
N ILE A 118 4.63 24.68 0.29
CA ILE A 118 4.85 26.07 -0.13
C ILE A 118 5.67 26.84 0.92
N ALA A 119 5.30 26.72 2.20
CA ALA A 119 5.96 27.41 3.31
C ALA A 119 7.45 27.02 3.46
N PHE A 120 7.79 25.75 3.21
CA PHE A 120 9.17 25.26 3.31
C PHE A 120 9.94 25.31 1.98
N GLY A 121 9.34 25.85 0.91
CA GLY A 121 10.00 25.99 -0.40
C GLY A 121 10.13 24.68 -1.19
N TYR A 122 9.31 23.67 -0.89
CA TYR A 122 9.23 22.44 -1.68
C TYR A 122 8.35 22.62 -2.92
N SER A 123 8.68 21.85 -3.95
CA SER A 123 7.84 21.69 -5.14
C SER A 123 6.56 20.94 -4.78
N LEU A 124 5.45 21.29 -5.45
CA LEU A 124 4.18 20.55 -5.33
C LEU A 124 4.17 19.21 -6.06
N ARG A 125 5.33 18.74 -6.56
CA ARG A 125 5.45 17.48 -7.30
C ARG A 125 4.87 16.29 -6.54
N VAL A 126 5.23 16.15 -5.26
CA VAL A 126 4.75 15.04 -4.40
C VAL A 126 3.26 15.20 -4.06
N TYR A 127 2.78 16.43 -3.85
CA TYR A 127 1.36 16.70 -3.66
C TYR A 127 0.56 16.18 -4.87
N TYR A 128 0.93 16.59 -6.10
CA TYR A 128 0.24 16.13 -7.31
C TYR A 128 0.35 14.61 -7.51
N GLN A 129 1.50 14.01 -7.22
CA GLN A 129 1.68 12.55 -7.23
C GLN A 129 0.65 11.86 -6.33
N LYS A 130 0.49 12.32 -5.08
CA LYS A 130 -0.48 11.72 -4.14
C LYS A 130 -1.93 11.99 -4.56
N ARG A 131 -2.21 13.18 -5.11
CA ARG A 131 -3.52 13.52 -5.68
C ARG A 131 -3.91 12.59 -6.82
N VAL A 132 -2.97 12.18 -7.68
CA VAL A 132 -3.24 11.18 -8.73
C VAL A 132 -3.79 9.89 -8.12
N SER A 133 -3.13 9.34 -7.09
CA SER A 133 -3.61 8.14 -6.42
C SER A 133 -5.00 8.35 -5.82
N LEU A 134 -5.21 9.46 -5.11
CA LEU A 134 -6.51 9.78 -4.51
C LEU A 134 -7.63 9.83 -5.55
N MET A 135 -7.41 10.53 -6.67
CA MET A 135 -8.42 10.67 -7.74
C MET A 135 -8.68 9.33 -8.44
N LEU A 136 -7.64 8.54 -8.74
CA LEU A 136 -7.80 7.21 -9.34
C LEU A 136 -8.66 6.29 -8.47
N TRP A 137 -8.41 6.26 -7.16
CA TRP A 137 -9.15 5.38 -6.24
C TRP A 137 -10.53 5.91 -5.85
N GLN A 138 -10.84 7.16 -6.21
CA GLN A 138 -12.20 7.71 -6.19
C GLN A 138 -12.95 7.49 -7.52
N GLY A 139 -12.32 6.93 -8.56
CA GLY A 139 -12.91 6.81 -9.88
C GLY A 139 -12.95 8.12 -10.69
N LYS A 140 -12.25 9.17 -10.23
CA LYS A 140 -12.21 10.51 -10.83
C LYS A 140 -11.11 10.61 -11.87
N LEU A 141 -11.29 9.93 -13.01
CA LEU A 141 -10.24 9.74 -14.01
C LEU A 141 -9.80 11.05 -14.69
N ALA A 142 -10.72 12.00 -14.90
CA ALA A 142 -10.40 13.28 -15.53
C ALA A 142 -9.52 14.13 -14.60
N GLU A 143 -9.88 14.23 -13.33
CA GLU A 143 -9.13 14.92 -12.29
C GLU A 143 -7.78 14.26 -12.04
N ALA A 144 -7.72 12.92 -12.11
CA ALA A 144 -6.46 12.18 -12.05
C ALA A 144 -5.53 12.55 -13.22
N ALA A 145 -6.07 12.78 -14.42
CA ALA A 145 -5.28 13.19 -15.59
C ALA A 145 -4.70 14.61 -15.44
N GLU A 146 -5.47 15.57 -14.93
CA GLU A 146 -4.97 16.92 -14.64
C GLU A 146 -3.90 16.92 -13.54
N CYS A 147 -4.10 16.11 -12.48
CA CYS A 147 -3.07 15.92 -11.45
C CYS A 147 -1.82 15.27 -12.03
N TYR A 148 -1.96 14.30 -12.94
CA TYR A 148 -0.83 13.64 -13.60
C TYR A 148 -0.04 14.62 -14.47
N LYS A 149 -0.71 15.48 -15.23
CA LYS A 149 -0.08 16.55 -16.02
C LYS A 149 0.72 17.50 -15.11
N SER A 150 0.11 17.92 -14.01
CA SER A 150 0.74 18.80 -13.01
C SER A 150 1.95 18.15 -12.35
N TRP A 151 1.83 16.88 -11.97
CA TRP A 151 2.94 16.07 -11.44
C TRP A 151 4.10 15.99 -12.42
N ARG A 152 3.82 15.71 -13.71
CA ARG A 152 4.86 15.62 -14.75
C ARG A 152 5.58 16.95 -14.98
N ALA A 153 4.85 18.08 -14.89
CA ALA A 153 5.40 19.42 -15.10
C ALA A 153 6.15 19.99 -13.89
N ALA A 154 5.78 19.61 -12.67
CA ALA A 154 6.39 20.12 -11.44
C ALA A 154 7.86 19.69 -11.31
N LYS A 155 8.75 20.58 -10.85
CA LYS A 155 10.19 20.26 -10.69
C LYS A 155 10.40 19.20 -9.62
N ARG A 156 11.40 18.33 -9.82
CA ARG A 156 11.89 17.43 -8.77
C ARG A 156 12.68 18.22 -7.73
N ASP A 157 12.64 17.76 -6.50
CA ASP A 157 13.32 18.32 -5.34
C ASP A 157 13.71 17.22 -4.34
N SER A 158 14.16 17.58 -3.15
CA SER A 158 14.55 16.63 -2.10
C SER A 158 13.39 15.83 -1.51
N LEU A 159 12.15 16.30 -1.62
CA LEU A 159 10.97 15.58 -1.12
C LEU A 159 10.48 14.50 -2.08
N SER A 160 10.85 14.64 -3.37
CA SER A 160 10.52 13.71 -4.44
C SER A 160 11.05 12.29 -4.17
N ASP A 161 10.25 11.28 -4.51
CA ASP A 161 10.71 9.89 -4.46
C ASP A 161 11.88 9.66 -5.43
N CYS A 162 12.69 8.63 -5.18
CA CYS A 162 13.81 8.30 -6.06
C CYS A 162 13.34 8.07 -7.51
N SER A 163 14.22 8.30 -8.48
CA SER A 163 13.87 8.25 -9.92
C SER A 163 13.27 6.91 -10.33
N ALA A 164 13.75 5.79 -9.78
CA ALA A 164 13.23 4.46 -10.04
C ALA A 164 11.80 4.28 -9.51
N CYS A 165 11.51 4.69 -8.27
CA CYS A 165 10.16 4.64 -7.69
C CYS A 165 9.19 5.53 -8.48
N GLU A 166 9.64 6.73 -8.86
CA GLU A 166 8.81 7.65 -9.62
C GLU A 166 8.48 7.12 -11.02
N GLN A 167 9.48 6.55 -11.71
CA GLN A 167 9.27 5.91 -13.00
C GLN A 167 8.30 4.73 -12.90
N ASN A 168 8.37 3.95 -11.80
CA ASN A 168 7.42 2.88 -11.53
C ASN A 168 5.97 3.43 -11.48
N MET A 169 5.75 4.48 -10.68
CA MET A 169 4.43 5.08 -10.52
C MET A 169 3.85 5.68 -11.82
N PHE A 170 4.69 6.15 -12.75
CA PHE A 170 4.22 6.52 -14.09
C PHE A 170 3.66 5.34 -14.88
N GLY A 171 4.27 4.16 -14.73
CA GLY A 171 3.72 2.90 -15.26
C GLY A 171 2.39 2.55 -14.59
N SER A 172 2.35 2.58 -13.26
CA SER A 172 1.16 2.26 -12.47
C SER A 172 -0.04 3.15 -12.84
N TYR A 173 0.19 4.46 -13.05
CA TYR A 173 -0.84 5.37 -13.53
C TYR A 173 -1.46 4.89 -14.85
N HIS A 174 -0.63 4.50 -15.82
CA HIS A 174 -1.12 3.99 -17.10
C HIS A 174 -1.85 2.66 -16.96
N PHE A 175 -1.44 1.79 -16.03
CA PHE A 175 -2.17 0.56 -15.74
C PHE A 175 -3.53 0.81 -15.12
N ALA A 176 -3.64 1.77 -14.20
CA ALA A 176 -4.89 2.14 -13.55
C ALA A 176 -5.95 2.64 -14.54
N ILE A 177 -5.53 3.34 -15.60
CA ILE A 177 -6.42 3.80 -16.68
C ILE A 177 -6.51 2.83 -17.87
N ASN A 178 -6.14 1.55 -17.67
CA ASN A 178 -6.16 0.49 -18.69
C ASN A 178 -5.30 0.73 -19.96
N HIS A 179 -4.32 1.63 -19.90
CA HIS A 179 -3.36 1.88 -20.99
C HIS A 179 -2.11 0.98 -20.86
N HIS A 180 -2.31 -0.35 -20.87
CA HIS A 180 -1.27 -1.34 -20.54
C HIS A 180 0.00 -1.25 -21.38
N LYS A 181 -0.10 -1.11 -22.71
CA LYS A 181 1.07 -0.96 -23.59
C LYS A 181 1.91 0.28 -23.22
N LYS A 182 1.24 1.41 -22.94
CA LYS A 182 1.90 2.66 -22.56
C LYS A 182 2.54 2.56 -21.17
N GLY A 183 1.90 1.85 -20.23
CA GLY A 183 2.50 1.56 -18.93
C GLY A 183 3.78 0.74 -19.05
N LEU A 184 3.77 -0.35 -19.83
CA LEU A 184 4.98 -1.15 -20.09
C LEU A 184 6.08 -0.34 -20.77
N GLN A 185 5.73 0.50 -21.76
CA GLN A 185 6.67 1.42 -22.40
C GLN A 185 7.31 2.37 -21.38
N SER A 186 6.52 2.93 -20.45
CA SER A 186 7.02 3.79 -19.39
C SER A 186 7.99 3.05 -18.47
N LEU A 187 7.79 1.75 -18.22
CA LEU A 187 8.63 0.96 -17.33
C LEU A 187 9.90 0.41 -18.00
N LYS A 188 10.08 0.61 -19.30
CA LYS A 188 11.23 0.10 -20.07
C LYS A 188 12.59 0.38 -19.40
N PRO A 189 12.89 1.58 -18.86
CA PRO A 189 14.17 1.82 -18.17
C PRO A 189 14.40 0.92 -16.94
N ILE A 190 13.33 0.57 -16.21
CA ILE A 190 13.40 -0.35 -15.06
C ILE A 190 13.60 -1.79 -15.55
N LEU A 191 12.81 -2.21 -16.54
CA LEU A 191 12.83 -3.58 -17.06
C LEU A 191 14.15 -3.92 -17.78
N GLU A 192 14.81 -2.91 -18.36
CA GLU A 192 16.14 -3.03 -18.97
C GLU A 192 17.29 -2.88 -17.95
N GLY A 193 16.98 -2.70 -16.66
CA GLY A 193 17.98 -2.57 -15.59
C GLY A 193 18.75 -1.24 -15.59
N LYS A 194 18.28 -0.22 -16.31
CA LYS A 194 18.95 1.09 -16.39
C LYS A 194 18.76 1.93 -15.13
N ILE A 195 17.66 1.73 -14.41
CA ILE A 195 17.39 2.37 -13.12
C ILE A 195 16.81 1.35 -12.14
N SER A 196 17.23 1.45 -10.88
CA SER A 196 16.78 0.58 -9.79
C SER A 196 16.92 1.32 -8.45
N CYS A 197 16.31 0.76 -7.40
CA CYS A 197 16.49 1.19 -6.02
C CYS A 197 16.27 -0.02 -5.09
N ARG A 198 16.13 0.22 -3.78
CA ARG A 198 15.87 -0.85 -2.80
C ARG A 198 14.62 -1.68 -3.13
N SER A 199 13.58 -1.06 -3.68
CA SER A 199 12.27 -1.71 -3.94
C SER A 199 11.94 -1.89 -5.43
N VAL A 200 12.70 -1.26 -6.33
CA VAL A 200 12.52 -1.34 -7.80
C VAL A 200 13.74 -2.05 -8.39
N PRO A 201 13.59 -3.13 -9.17
CA PRO A 201 12.41 -3.51 -9.95
C PRO A 201 11.40 -4.42 -9.24
N GLN A 202 11.64 -4.76 -7.98
CA GLN A 202 10.86 -5.79 -7.30
C GLN A 202 9.35 -5.48 -7.27
N ASN A 203 8.96 -4.28 -6.87
CA ASN A 203 7.55 -3.87 -6.89
C ASN A 203 7.00 -3.76 -8.32
N THR A 204 7.82 -3.32 -9.26
CA THR A 204 7.47 -3.23 -10.68
C THR A 204 7.05 -4.58 -11.24
N TYR A 205 7.75 -5.66 -10.87
CA TYR A 205 7.40 -6.99 -11.35
C TYR A 205 6.01 -7.45 -10.86
N SER A 206 5.62 -7.14 -9.63
CA SER A 206 4.27 -7.41 -9.13
C SER A 206 3.21 -6.65 -9.92
N GLU A 207 3.48 -5.38 -10.26
CA GLU A 207 2.52 -4.51 -10.95
C GLU A 207 2.30 -4.85 -12.42
N ILE A 208 3.31 -5.37 -13.13
CA ILE A 208 3.19 -5.66 -14.57
C ILE A 208 2.53 -7.00 -14.87
N MET A 209 2.37 -7.90 -13.89
CA MET A 209 1.78 -9.22 -14.12
C MET A 209 0.39 -9.15 -14.74
N MET A 210 -0.53 -8.42 -14.11
CA MET A 210 -1.90 -8.28 -14.61
C MET A 210 -1.96 -7.55 -15.96
N PRO A 211 -1.22 -6.43 -16.19
CA PRO A 211 -1.07 -5.83 -17.51
C PRO A 211 -0.58 -6.80 -18.60
N LEU A 212 0.41 -7.66 -18.31
CA LEU A 212 0.91 -8.64 -19.28
C LEU A 212 -0.15 -9.69 -19.62
N LEU A 213 -0.89 -10.19 -18.63
CA LEU A 213 -2.02 -11.10 -18.85
C LEU A 213 -3.11 -10.46 -19.73
N LYS A 214 -3.48 -9.21 -19.44
CA LYS A 214 -4.47 -8.46 -20.24
C LYS A 214 -4.03 -8.21 -21.69
N LEU A 215 -2.72 -8.25 -21.96
CA LEU A 215 -2.16 -8.11 -23.31
C LEU A 215 -1.94 -9.46 -24.02
N GLY A 216 -2.24 -10.58 -23.37
CA GLY A 216 -2.00 -11.91 -23.92
C GLY A 216 -0.55 -12.39 -23.81
N GLU A 217 0.30 -11.71 -23.03
CA GLU A 217 1.73 -12.00 -22.91
C GLU A 217 2.02 -12.98 -21.75
N TYR A 218 1.46 -14.18 -21.84
CA TYR A 218 1.38 -15.13 -20.72
C TYR A 218 2.73 -15.65 -20.23
N ASP A 219 3.63 -16.06 -21.15
CA ASP A 219 4.95 -16.57 -20.76
C ASP A 219 5.75 -15.52 -20.00
N ARG A 220 5.68 -14.27 -20.47
CA ARG A 220 6.31 -13.12 -19.80
C ARG A 220 5.67 -12.85 -18.44
N ALA A 221 4.34 -12.96 -18.32
CA ALA A 221 3.66 -12.82 -17.04
C ALA A 221 4.11 -13.90 -16.04
N MET A 222 4.20 -15.16 -16.47
CA MET A 222 4.66 -16.29 -15.64
C MET A 222 6.11 -16.13 -15.18
N GLU A 223 7.01 -15.73 -16.08
CA GLU A 223 8.41 -15.50 -15.72
C GLU A 223 8.55 -14.35 -14.72
N THR A 224 7.83 -13.25 -14.96
CA THR A 224 7.80 -12.09 -14.07
C THR A 224 7.26 -12.45 -12.69
N ALA A 225 6.16 -13.20 -12.63
CA ALA A 225 5.53 -13.64 -11.40
C ALA A 225 6.48 -14.46 -10.52
N LYS A 226 7.28 -15.36 -11.13
CA LYS A 226 8.28 -16.15 -10.40
C LYS A 226 9.36 -15.27 -9.77
N LYS A 227 9.82 -14.22 -10.47
CA LYS A 227 10.83 -13.28 -9.97
C LYS A 227 10.25 -12.45 -8.82
N ALA A 228 9.11 -11.83 -9.05
CA ALA A 228 8.40 -11.01 -8.06
C ALA A 228 8.06 -11.80 -6.80
N PHE A 229 7.43 -12.98 -6.92
CA PHE A 229 6.97 -13.70 -5.74
C PHE A 229 8.10 -14.08 -4.76
N ARG A 230 9.31 -14.37 -5.27
CA ARG A 230 10.47 -14.76 -4.44
C ARG A 230 10.97 -13.67 -3.50
N ALA A 231 10.73 -12.41 -3.85
CA ALA A 231 11.23 -11.27 -3.09
C ALA A 231 10.15 -10.59 -2.24
N LEU A 232 8.89 -11.01 -2.31
CA LEU A 232 7.88 -10.63 -1.33
C LEU A 232 8.16 -11.30 0.01
N LYS A 233 8.46 -10.50 1.03
CA LYS A 233 8.72 -10.97 2.39
C LYS A 233 8.22 -9.97 3.40
N GLY A 234 7.41 -10.44 4.34
CA GLY A 234 6.95 -9.62 5.46
C GLY A 234 5.50 -9.12 5.28
N PRO A 235 4.99 -8.41 6.29
CA PRO A 235 3.57 -8.14 6.42
C PRO A 235 3.06 -6.94 5.58
N SER A 236 3.95 -6.11 5.03
CA SER A 236 3.59 -4.90 4.27
C SER A 236 3.06 -5.16 2.85
N TYR A 237 3.20 -6.39 2.33
CA TYR A 237 2.89 -6.75 0.94
C TYR A 237 1.48 -7.33 0.73
N LEU A 238 0.48 -6.88 1.50
CA LEU A 238 -0.85 -7.49 1.49
C LEU A 238 -1.55 -7.40 0.13
N GLU A 239 -1.44 -6.26 -0.56
CA GLU A 239 -2.01 -6.07 -1.89
C GLU A 239 -1.36 -7.01 -2.92
N GLU A 240 -0.03 -7.13 -2.88
CA GLU A 240 0.73 -8.02 -3.74
C GLU A 240 0.36 -9.48 -3.45
N TYR A 241 0.26 -9.90 -2.18
CA TYR A 241 -0.19 -11.24 -1.83
C TYR A 241 -1.58 -11.54 -2.41
N GLY A 242 -2.50 -10.58 -2.41
CA GLY A 242 -3.81 -10.73 -3.07
C GLY A 242 -3.66 -10.95 -4.58
N THR A 243 -2.83 -10.15 -5.24
CA THR A 243 -2.55 -10.27 -6.68
C THR A 243 -1.94 -11.63 -7.03
N PHE A 244 -0.96 -12.09 -6.26
CA PHE A 244 -0.35 -13.42 -6.43
C PHE A 244 -1.32 -14.56 -6.11
N LEU A 245 -2.20 -14.39 -5.13
CA LEU A 245 -3.21 -15.38 -4.80
C LEU A 245 -4.17 -15.56 -5.97
N GLN A 246 -4.66 -14.46 -6.56
CA GLN A 246 -5.49 -14.51 -7.76
C GLN A 246 -4.77 -15.19 -8.92
N PHE A 247 -3.51 -14.83 -9.15
CA PHE A 247 -2.68 -15.43 -10.19
C PHE A 247 -2.50 -16.95 -10.01
N PHE A 248 -2.03 -17.38 -8.83
CA PHE A 248 -1.79 -18.80 -8.56
C PHE A 248 -3.09 -19.61 -8.47
N THR A 249 -4.23 -18.98 -8.13
CA THR A 249 -5.54 -19.67 -8.18
C THR A 249 -5.79 -20.28 -9.56
N VAL A 250 -5.36 -19.58 -10.61
CA VAL A 250 -5.52 -20.01 -12.00
C VAL A 250 -4.34 -20.88 -12.45
N THR A 251 -3.11 -20.52 -12.09
CA THR A 251 -1.92 -21.15 -12.70
C THR A 251 -1.30 -22.29 -11.88
N ASP A 252 -1.50 -22.31 -10.55
CA ASP A 252 -0.81 -23.23 -9.62
C ASP A 252 -1.56 -23.30 -8.26
N MET A 253 -2.63 -24.11 -8.22
CA MET A 253 -3.49 -24.22 -7.03
C MET A 253 -2.74 -24.59 -5.74
N PRO A 254 -1.77 -25.55 -5.72
CA PRO A 254 -0.97 -25.80 -4.53
C PRO A 254 -0.21 -24.58 -3.99
N LYS A 255 0.34 -23.73 -4.88
CA LYS A 255 0.95 -22.45 -4.45
C LYS A 255 -0.07 -21.47 -3.93
N ALA A 256 -1.26 -21.39 -4.55
CA ALA A 256 -2.35 -20.54 -4.06
C ALA A 256 -2.75 -20.90 -2.62
N VAL A 257 -2.90 -22.21 -2.33
CA VAL A 257 -3.19 -22.70 -0.98
C VAL A 257 -2.10 -22.29 0.01
N LYS A 258 -0.83 -22.52 -0.34
CA LYS A 258 0.29 -22.16 0.54
C LYS A 258 0.31 -20.65 0.83
N LEU A 259 0.09 -19.83 -0.20
CA LEU A 259 0.05 -18.39 -0.05
C LEU A 259 -1.13 -17.93 0.83
N TYR A 260 -2.32 -18.49 0.61
CA TYR A 260 -3.49 -18.25 1.45
C TYR A 260 -3.20 -18.58 2.92
N GLU A 261 -2.68 -19.77 3.21
CA GLU A 261 -2.38 -20.21 4.58
C GLU A 261 -1.36 -19.31 5.28
N GLN A 262 -0.41 -18.75 4.53
CA GLN A 262 0.61 -17.85 5.06
C GLN A 262 0.10 -16.42 5.30
N THR A 263 -0.93 -15.97 4.57
CA THR A 263 -1.27 -14.54 4.48
C THR A 263 -2.66 -14.20 4.96
N ILE A 264 -3.56 -15.17 5.14
CA ILE A 264 -4.97 -14.90 5.51
C ILE A 264 -5.08 -14.10 6.82
N ARG A 265 -4.23 -14.39 7.81
CA ARG A 265 -4.20 -13.66 9.07
C ARG A 265 -3.78 -12.19 8.91
N LEU A 266 -2.91 -11.88 7.95
CA LEU A 266 -2.57 -10.49 7.62
C LEU A 266 -3.78 -9.76 7.07
N GLY A 267 -4.53 -10.42 6.18
CA GLY A 267 -5.79 -9.91 5.66
C GLY A 267 -6.81 -9.66 6.78
N LEU A 268 -6.96 -10.62 7.69
CA LEU A 268 -7.88 -10.54 8.84
C LEU A 268 -7.50 -9.45 9.84
N ASP A 269 -6.20 -9.22 10.05
CA ASP A 269 -5.68 -8.22 10.99
C ASP A 269 -5.63 -6.79 10.39
N SER A 270 -5.66 -6.66 9.05
CA SER A 270 -5.51 -5.36 8.39
C SER A 270 -6.64 -4.39 8.75
N ARG A 271 -6.24 -3.19 9.16
CA ARG A 271 -7.14 -2.06 9.47
C ARG A 271 -7.24 -1.05 8.34
N LEU A 272 -6.49 -1.22 7.25
CA LEU A 272 -6.70 -0.44 6.04
C LEU A 272 -7.82 -1.10 5.23
N GLY A 273 -8.98 -0.46 5.23
CA GLY A 273 -10.17 -0.98 4.55
C GLY A 273 -9.93 -1.25 3.07
N TRP A 274 -9.13 -0.43 2.38
CA TRP A 274 -8.82 -0.61 0.96
C TRP A 274 -8.00 -1.88 0.70
N ASP A 275 -6.89 -2.04 1.43
CA ASP A 275 -5.97 -3.17 1.29
C ASP A 275 -6.67 -4.47 1.65
N ARG A 276 -7.47 -4.43 2.72
CA ARG A 276 -8.31 -5.54 3.15
C ARG A 276 -9.33 -5.91 2.08
N LEU A 277 -10.05 -4.94 1.50
CA LEU A 277 -11.00 -5.17 0.41
C LEU A 277 -10.33 -5.87 -0.78
N GLN A 278 -9.18 -5.35 -1.25
CA GLN A 278 -8.46 -5.92 -2.39
C GLN A 278 -7.99 -7.36 -2.13
N TYR A 279 -7.50 -7.63 -0.92
CA TYR A 279 -7.06 -8.95 -0.51
C TYR A 279 -8.23 -9.92 -0.37
N MET A 280 -9.30 -9.55 0.34
CA MET A 280 -10.48 -10.40 0.55
C MET A 280 -11.19 -10.74 -0.77
N LEU A 281 -11.21 -9.80 -1.72
CA LEU A 281 -11.71 -10.09 -3.06
C LEU A 281 -10.89 -11.17 -3.78
N SER A 282 -9.57 -11.18 -3.60
CA SER A 282 -8.68 -12.21 -4.13
C SER A 282 -8.88 -13.56 -3.42
N VAL A 283 -9.12 -13.53 -2.11
CA VAL A 283 -9.50 -14.72 -1.32
C VAL A 283 -10.84 -15.29 -1.79
N ARG A 284 -11.84 -14.46 -2.09
CA ARG A 284 -13.13 -14.91 -2.62
C ARG A 284 -12.97 -15.63 -3.95
N ILE A 285 -12.18 -15.07 -4.87
CA ILE A 285 -11.85 -15.73 -6.14
C ILE A 285 -11.19 -17.09 -5.89
N PHE A 286 -10.19 -17.15 -5.00
CA PHE A 286 -9.53 -18.39 -4.61
C PHE A 286 -10.50 -19.43 -4.04
N LEU A 287 -11.36 -19.04 -3.08
CA LEU A 287 -12.28 -19.98 -2.43
C LEU A 287 -13.36 -20.51 -3.38
N ARG A 288 -13.84 -19.69 -4.33
CA ARG A 288 -14.77 -20.15 -5.38
C ARG A 288 -14.15 -21.22 -6.25
N GLU A 289 -12.88 -21.09 -6.63
CA GLU A 289 -12.19 -22.16 -7.38
C GLU A 289 -11.80 -23.36 -6.51
N TRP A 290 -11.46 -23.10 -5.25
CA TRP A 290 -11.15 -24.15 -4.28
C TRP A 290 -12.33 -25.09 -4.05
N SER A 291 -13.56 -24.55 -3.97
CA SER A 291 -14.78 -25.31 -3.68
C SER A 291 -15.29 -26.15 -4.85
N LYS A 292 -14.95 -25.81 -6.11
CA LYS A 292 -15.30 -26.62 -7.29
C LYS A 292 -14.63 -28.00 -7.30
N GLY A 293 -13.47 -28.13 -6.66
CA GLY A 293 -12.76 -29.41 -6.56
C GLY A 293 -13.24 -30.26 -5.40
N LYS A 294 -13.19 -31.59 -5.53
CA LYS A 294 -13.43 -32.55 -4.43
C LYS A 294 -12.26 -32.57 -3.43
N ARG A 295 -11.99 -31.44 -2.78
CA ARG A 295 -10.82 -31.23 -1.92
C ARG A 295 -11.19 -31.42 -0.44
N ARG A 296 -10.40 -32.21 0.30
CA ARG A 296 -10.66 -32.55 1.71
C ARG A 296 -9.84 -31.74 2.72
N LYS A 297 -8.85 -30.97 2.26
CA LYS A 297 -7.97 -30.18 3.14
C LYS A 297 -8.76 -29.02 3.76
N LYS A 298 -8.79 -28.96 5.10
CA LYS A 298 -9.31 -27.80 5.84
C LYS A 298 -8.31 -26.65 5.71
N LEU A 299 -8.77 -25.52 5.20
CA LEU A 299 -7.95 -24.31 5.06
C LEU A 299 -7.85 -23.56 6.39
N ALA A 300 -6.78 -22.78 6.56
CA ALA A 300 -6.63 -21.87 7.70
C ALA A 300 -7.83 -20.92 7.80
N GLU A 301 -8.29 -20.66 9.03
CA GLU A 301 -9.41 -19.76 9.32
C GLU A 301 -10.73 -20.12 8.62
N SER A 302 -10.91 -21.37 8.16
CA SER A 302 -12.09 -21.83 7.41
C SER A 302 -13.43 -21.78 8.15
N GLU A 303 -13.41 -21.60 9.47
CA GLU A 303 -14.63 -21.39 10.28
C GLU A 303 -15.11 -19.94 10.21
N VAL A 304 -14.21 -18.99 9.93
CA VAL A 304 -14.50 -17.56 9.85
C VAL A 304 -14.59 -17.12 8.38
N VAL A 305 -13.59 -17.49 7.58
CA VAL A 305 -13.44 -17.07 6.18
C VAL A 305 -14.24 -18.00 5.28
N THR A 306 -15.55 -17.80 5.26
CA THR A 306 -16.49 -18.50 4.37
C THR A 306 -16.83 -17.63 3.15
N LEU A 307 -17.42 -18.21 2.09
CA LEU A 307 -17.89 -17.43 0.95
C LEU A 307 -18.95 -16.39 1.34
N GLY A 308 -19.89 -16.76 2.22
CA GLY A 308 -20.91 -15.84 2.72
C GLY A 308 -20.31 -14.69 3.51
N TRP A 309 -19.37 -14.98 4.43
CA TRP A 309 -18.65 -13.93 5.16
C TRP A 309 -17.85 -13.01 4.25
N LEU A 310 -17.20 -13.55 3.21
CA LEU A 310 -16.46 -12.75 2.23
C LEU A 310 -17.39 -11.84 1.43
N ASP A 311 -18.57 -12.31 1.03
CA ASP A 311 -19.56 -11.49 0.33
C ASP A 311 -20.01 -10.33 1.22
N GLU A 312 -20.38 -10.59 2.48
CA GLU A 312 -20.75 -9.56 3.45
C GLU A 312 -19.62 -8.54 3.69
N GLU A 313 -18.38 -9.02 3.87
CA GLU A 313 -17.25 -8.15 4.18
C GLU A 313 -16.82 -7.27 2.99
N ILE A 314 -16.80 -7.84 1.79
CA ILE A 314 -16.50 -7.11 0.55
C ILE A 314 -17.57 -6.05 0.30
N ASP A 315 -18.85 -6.40 0.43
CA ASP A 315 -19.96 -5.47 0.23
C ASP A 315 -19.95 -4.35 1.27
N ARG A 316 -19.71 -4.69 2.55
CA ARG A 316 -19.59 -3.69 3.63
C ARG A 316 -18.49 -2.66 3.33
N LEU A 317 -17.31 -3.12 2.92
CA LEU A 317 -16.18 -2.24 2.60
C LEU A 317 -16.42 -1.44 1.32
N ALA A 318 -16.90 -2.07 0.25
CA ALA A 318 -17.19 -1.40 -1.02
C ALA A 318 -18.24 -0.29 -0.84
N GLN A 319 -19.33 -0.59 -0.13
CA GLN A 319 -20.36 0.41 0.18
C GLN A 319 -19.83 1.54 1.06
N ALA A 320 -18.94 1.25 2.02
CA ALA A 320 -18.36 2.30 2.86
C ALA A 320 -17.54 3.31 2.03
N PHE A 321 -16.71 2.83 1.10
CA PHE A 321 -15.97 3.71 0.18
C PHE A 321 -16.88 4.44 -0.80
N ASN A 322 -17.85 3.75 -1.39
CA ASN A 322 -18.82 4.35 -2.31
C ASN A 322 -19.64 5.46 -1.63
N ARG A 323 -20.14 5.22 -0.41
CA ARG A 323 -20.82 6.25 0.40
C ARG A 323 -19.92 7.43 0.70
N ARG A 324 -18.67 7.18 1.13
CA ARG A 324 -17.69 8.25 1.39
C ARG A 324 -17.45 9.08 0.12
N ASN A 325 -17.28 8.41 -1.01
CA ASN A 325 -16.88 9.05 -2.27
C ASN A 325 -18.07 9.64 -3.05
N GLY A 326 -19.31 9.29 -2.70
CA GLY A 326 -20.53 9.73 -3.40
C GLY A 326 -20.70 9.10 -4.79
N ASN A 327 -20.20 7.88 -5.01
CA ASN A 327 -20.28 7.19 -6.30
C ASN A 327 -20.34 5.66 -6.15
N THR A 328 -20.39 4.93 -7.27
CA THR A 328 -20.46 3.45 -7.34
C THR A 328 -19.14 2.78 -7.73
N PHE A 329 -18.05 3.55 -7.82
CA PHE A 329 -16.80 3.12 -8.45
C PHE A 329 -16.22 1.82 -7.86
N VAL A 330 -16.29 1.65 -6.54
CA VAL A 330 -15.68 0.49 -5.87
C VAL A 330 -16.47 -0.79 -6.15
N GLU A 331 -17.79 -0.70 -6.26
CA GLU A 331 -18.64 -1.83 -6.66
C GLU A 331 -18.36 -2.25 -8.11
N GLU A 332 -18.19 -1.27 -9.01
CA GLU A 332 -17.79 -1.53 -10.39
C GLU A 332 -16.41 -2.18 -10.46
N LEU A 333 -15.45 -1.72 -9.64
CA LEU A 333 -14.12 -2.30 -9.54
C LEU A 333 -14.18 -3.76 -9.06
N VAL A 334 -15.02 -4.08 -8.07
CA VAL A 334 -15.24 -5.45 -7.60
C VAL A 334 -15.72 -6.33 -8.76
N ARG A 335 -16.76 -5.89 -9.49
CA ARG A 335 -17.33 -6.63 -10.63
C ARG A 335 -16.30 -6.84 -11.74
N GLU A 336 -15.51 -5.82 -12.08
CA GLU A 336 -14.49 -5.92 -13.12
C GLU A 336 -13.36 -6.87 -12.74
N LYS A 337 -12.95 -6.90 -11.47
CA LYS A 337 -11.93 -7.85 -11.00
C LYS A 337 -12.44 -9.30 -11.06
N GLU A 338 -13.71 -9.54 -10.76
CA GLU A 338 -14.32 -10.87 -10.89
C GLU A 338 -14.46 -11.30 -12.35
N LYS A 339 -14.92 -10.42 -13.25
CA LYS A 339 -14.95 -10.72 -14.69
C LYS A 339 -13.56 -11.05 -15.22
N MET A 340 -12.54 -10.31 -14.78
CA MET A 340 -11.16 -10.59 -15.15
C MET A 340 -10.71 -11.97 -14.63
N ALA A 341 -11.04 -12.31 -13.39
CA ALA A 341 -10.73 -13.63 -12.84
C ALA A 341 -11.40 -14.75 -13.63
N ALA A 342 -12.68 -14.62 -13.97
CA ALA A 342 -13.41 -15.58 -14.79
C ALA A 342 -12.78 -15.75 -16.17
N ARG A 343 -12.42 -14.65 -16.85
CA ARG A 343 -11.71 -14.72 -18.14
C ARG A 343 -10.37 -15.43 -18.05
N LEU A 344 -9.62 -15.20 -16.98
CA LEU A 344 -8.36 -15.92 -16.75
C LEU A 344 -8.61 -17.40 -16.48
N GLN A 345 -9.67 -17.75 -15.75
CA GLN A 345 -10.05 -19.14 -15.55
C GLN A 345 -10.44 -19.80 -16.87
N ASP A 346 -11.30 -19.19 -17.69
CA ASP A 346 -11.72 -19.76 -18.98
C ASP A 346 -10.53 -19.95 -19.93
N ALA A 347 -9.51 -19.10 -19.84
CA ALA A 347 -8.32 -19.19 -20.67
C ALA A 347 -7.28 -20.22 -20.17
N TYR A 348 -7.30 -20.62 -18.88
CA TYR A 348 -6.19 -21.35 -18.25
C TYR A 348 -6.54 -22.45 -17.25
N GLY A 349 -7.78 -22.52 -16.77
CA GLY A 349 -8.26 -23.47 -15.76
C GLY A 349 -8.97 -24.65 -16.37
#